data_AF-A0A497ARA2-F1
#
_entry.id   AF-A0A497ARA2-F1
#
_cell.length_a   1.000
_cell.length_b   1.000
_cell.length_c   1.000
_cell.angle_alpha   90.00
_cell.angle_beta   90.00
_cell.angle_gamma   90.00
#
_symmetry.space_group_name_H-M   'P 1'
#
loop_
_entity.id
_entity.type
_entity.pdbx_description
1 polymer ?
#
loop_
_entity_poly.entity_id
_entity_poly.type
_entity_poly.pdbx_seq_one_letter_code
_entity_poly.pdbx_strand_id
1 'polypeptide(L)'
;MEIIAVYGSYLIRILEIIFPQGKRKYAYYVIHSSEVVVGFDNAPDPQALKLRYGKLYKRHRYEMIPHCHTQGKAALHLTEPMDVERFLAWIEENLPR
;
A
#
# COMPACT_ATOMS: atom_id res chain seq x y z
N MET A 1 -0.47 5.83 -13.56
CA MET A 1 0.16 7.13 -13.25
C MET A 1 1.10 6.92 -12.08
N GLU A 2 2.28 7.52 -12.14
CA GLU A 2 3.24 7.53 -11.03
C GLU A 2 3.59 8.98 -10.67
N ILE A 3 3.60 9.28 -9.38
CA ILE A 3 4.01 10.56 -8.81
C ILE A 3 5.06 10.28 -7.75
N ILE A 4 6.13 11.07 -7.77
CA ILE A 4 7.18 11.06 -6.74
C ILE A 4 7.31 12.48 -6.22
N ALA A 5 7.26 12.66 -4.91
CA ALA A 5 7.33 13.94 -4.24
C ALA A 5 8.14 13.84 -2.94
N VAL A 6 8.55 14.98 -2.40
CA VAL A 6 9.21 15.06 -1.09
C VAL A 6 8.29 15.78 -0.11
N TYR A 7 8.20 15.25 1.11
CA TYR A 7 7.46 15.83 2.23
C TYR A 7 8.36 15.80 3.47
N GLY A 8 8.86 16.95 3.91
CA GLY A 8 9.91 17.01 4.94
C GLY A 8 11.14 16.20 4.52
N SER A 9 11.57 15.24 5.35
CA SER A 9 12.65 14.29 5.03
C SER A 9 12.18 13.02 4.31
N TYR A 10 10.89 12.89 4.01
CA TYR A 10 10.30 11.70 3.41
C TYR A 10 10.19 11.82 1.90
N LEU A 11 10.51 10.74 1.19
CA LEU A 11 10.18 10.55 -0.21
C LEU A 11 8.83 9.83 -0.31
N ILE A 12 7.86 10.46 -0.94
CA ILE A 12 6.51 9.95 -1.15
C ILE A 12 6.41 9.43 -2.58
N ARG A 13 5.97 8.19 -2.75
CA ARG A 13 5.74 7.57 -4.06
C ARG A 13 4.30 7.10 -4.16
N ILE A 14 3.60 7.56 -5.18
CA ILE A 14 2.20 7.23 -5.44
C ILE A 14 2.12 6.59 -6.82
N LEU A 15 1.66 5.35 -6.88
CA LEU A 15 1.39 4.63 -8.12
C LEU A 15 -0.06 4.18 -8.12
N GLU A 16 -0.80 4.57 -9.16
CA GLU A 16 -2.17 4.08 -9.40
C GLU A 16 -2.35 3.61 -10.85
N ILE A 17 -3.11 2.53 -11.02
CA ILE A 17 -3.59 2.02 -12.30
C ILE A 17 -5.11 1.85 -12.19
N ILE A 18 -5.84 2.56 -13.05
CA ILE A 18 -7.30 2.44 -13.16
C ILE A 18 -7.61 1.57 -14.39
N PHE A 19 -8.29 0.45 -14.17
CA PHE A 19 -8.69 -0.46 -15.25
C PHE A 19 -10.06 -0.06 -15.83
N PRO A 20 -10.40 -0.48 -17.08
CA PRO A 20 -11.65 -0.13 -17.76
C PRO A 20 -12.99 -0.58 -17.13
N GLN A 21 -13.00 -1.03 -15.87
CA GLN A 21 -14.21 -1.40 -15.10
C GLN A 21 -14.23 -0.75 -13.71
N GLY A 22 -13.46 0.34 -13.51
CA GLY A 22 -13.35 1.02 -12.22
C GLY A 22 -12.50 0.27 -11.19
N LYS A 23 -11.92 -0.89 -11.54
CA LYS A 23 -10.96 -1.58 -10.68
C LYS A 23 -9.71 -0.72 -10.56
N ARG A 24 -9.21 -0.55 -9.33
CA ARG A 24 -7.98 0.21 -9.04
C ARG A 24 -6.91 -0.74 -8.52
N LYS A 25 -5.70 -0.64 -9.07
CA LYS A 25 -4.48 -1.15 -8.44
C LYS A 25 -3.67 0.04 -7.95
N TYR A 26 -3.17 -0.02 -6.73
CA TYR A 26 -2.40 1.07 -6.14
C TYR A 26 -1.19 0.55 -5.36
N ALA A 27 -0.16 1.39 -5.27
CA ALA A 27 0.96 1.23 -4.38
C ALA A 27 1.44 2.61 -3.92
N TYR A 28 1.28 2.90 -2.62
CA TYR A 28 1.65 4.17 -2.00
C TYR A 28 2.71 3.92 -0.96
N TYR A 29 3.85 4.60 -1.08
CA TYR A 29 4.99 4.41 -0.19
C TYR A 29 5.44 5.72 0.42
N VAL A 30 5.77 5.63 1.70
CA VAL A 30 6.55 6.63 2.43
C VAL A 30 7.93 6.04 2.67
N ILE A 31 8.96 6.73 2.17
CA ILE A 31 10.34 6.26 2.22
C ILE A 31 11.16 7.28 3.01
N HIS A 32 11.96 6.83 3.97
CA HIS A 32 12.86 7.66 4.75
C HIS A 32 14.22 7.00 4.82
N SER A 33 15.30 7.75 4.53
CA SER A 33 16.68 7.20 4.56
C SER A 33 16.83 5.88 3.77
N SER A 34 16.20 5.80 2.60
CA SER A 34 16.16 4.63 1.71
C SER A 34 15.35 3.41 2.21
N GLU A 35 14.64 3.52 3.34
CA GLU A 35 13.77 2.47 3.86
C GLU A 35 12.29 2.80 3.69
N VAL A 36 11.47 1.79 3.38
CA VAL A 36 10.01 1.93 3.35
C VAL A 36 9.50 1.97 4.79
N VAL A 37 9.06 3.15 5.23
CA VAL A 37 8.45 3.36 6.55
C VAL A 37 7.06 2.73 6.58
N VAL A 38 6.26 3.04 5.56
CA VAL A 38 4.94 2.46 5.33
C VAL A 38 4.69 2.27 3.84
N GLY A 39 3.98 1.20 3.49
CA GLY A 39 3.55 0.93 2.13
C GLY A 39 2.12 0.40 2.08
N PHE A 40 1.19 1.16 1.49
CA PHE A 40 -0.16 0.69 1.21
C PHE A 40 -0.22 0.15 -0.21
N ASP A 41 -0.64 -1.10 -0.38
CA ASP A 41 -0.69 -1.78 -1.67
C ASP A 41 -1.95 -2.66 -1.74
N ASN A 42 -2.38 -3.01 -2.95
CA ASN A 42 -3.43 -4.00 -3.15
C ASN A 42 -3.09 -5.10 -4.16
N ALA A 43 -1.85 -5.17 -4.64
CA ALA A 43 -1.38 -6.27 -5.46
C ALA A 43 -1.56 -7.62 -4.74
N PRO A 44 -1.68 -8.74 -5.47
CA PRO A 44 -1.73 -10.05 -4.85
C PRO A 44 -0.43 -10.33 -4.06
N ASP A 45 -0.54 -10.35 -2.73
CA ASP A 45 0.55 -10.68 -1.82
C ASP A 45 0.24 -12.01 -1.10
N PRO A 46 1.13 -13.03 -1.18
CA PRO A 46 0.88 -14.32 -0.54
C PRO A 46 0.68 -14.28 0.97
N GLN A 47 1.32 -13.36 1.69
CA GLN A 47 1.14 -13.20 3.13
C GLN A 47 -0.22 -12.54 3.42
N ALA A 48 -0.58 -11.47 2.71
CA ALA A 48 -1.91 -10.86 2.83
C ALA A 48 -3.04 -11.86 2.51
N LEU A 49 -2.87 -12.65 1.45
CA LEU A 49 -3.78 -13.72 1.06
C LEU A 49 -3.91 -14.79 2.14
N LYS A 50 -2.81 -15.19 2.78
CA LYS A 50 -2.83 -16.13 3.91
C LYS A 50 -3.54 -15.54 5.13
N LEU A 51 -3.33 -14.26 5.43
CA LEU A 51 -4.02 -13.59 6.54
C LEU A 51 -5.54 -13.54 6.29
N ARG A 52 -5.97 -13.24 5.06
CA ARG A 52 -7.40 -13.13 4.72
C ARG A 52 -8.11 -14.48 4.61
N TYR A 53 -7.48 -15.45 3.95
CA TYR A 53 -8.14 -16.70 3.54
C TYR A 53 -7.60 -17.96 4.24
N GLY A 54 -6.60 -17.82 5.11
CA GLY A 54 -5.99 -18.94 5.83
C GLY A 54 -5.49 -20.04 4.86
N LYS A 55 -5.87 -21.29 5.13
CA LYS A 55 -5.47 -22.45 4.30
C LYS A 55 -5.98 -22.40 2.86
N LEU A 56 -7.02 -21.60 2.58
CA LEU A 56 -7.64 -21.50 1.26
C LEU A 56 -6.96 -20.47 0.34
N TYR A 57 -5.94 -19.75 0.81
CA TYR A 57 -5.30 -18.64 0.09
C TYR A 57 -4.88 -18.97 -1.36
N LYS A 58 -4.49 -20.23 -1.63
CA LYS A 58 -4.09 -20.67 -2.98
C LYS A 58 -5.20 -20.53 -4.03
N ARG A 59 -6.48 -20.62 -3.62
CA ARG A 59 -7.65 -20.41 -4.50
C ARG A 59 -7.83 -18.95 -4.90
N HIS A 60 -7.22 -18.04 -4.14
CA HIS A 60 -7.34 -16.59 -4.30
C HIS A 60 -6.04 -15.93 -4.78
N ARG A 61 -5.09 -16.70 -5.31
CA ARG A 61 -3.69 -16.26 -5.55
C ARG A 61 -3.51 -15.03 -6.46
N TYR A 62 -4.54 -14.61 -7.19
CA TYR A 62 -4.53 -13.45 -8.07
C TYR A 62 -5.47 -12.33 -7.60
N GLU A 63 -6.09 -12.50 -6.44
CA GLU A 63 -6.99 -11.52 -5.88
C GLU A 63 -6.18 -10.33 -5.35
N MET A 64 -6.66 -9.12 -5.70
CA MET A 64 -6.11 -7.90 -5.14
C MET A 64 -6.65 -7.72 -3.73
N ILE A 65 -5.77 -7.64 -2.74
CA ILE A 65 -6.13 -7.51 -1.33
C ILE A 65 -5.48 -6.24 -0.81
N PRO A 66 -6.25 -5.25 -0.36
CA PRO A 66 -5.70 -4.10 0.37
C PRO A 66 -4.90 -4.54 1.61
N HIS A 67 -3.66 -4.11 1.67
CA HIS A 67 -2.76 -4.39 2.78
C HIS A 67 -1.75 -3.25 2.98
N CYS A 68 -1.15 -3.24 4.16
CA CYS A 68 -0.13 -2.30 4.56
C CYS A 68 1.11 -3.05 5.03
N HIS A 69 2.26 -2.63 4.50
CA HIS A 69 3.58 -3.03 4.95
C HIS A 69 4.16 -1.97 5.89
N THR A 70 4.69 -2.38 7.03
CA THR A 70 5.39 -1.51 7.98
C THR A 70 6.75 -2.11 8.37
N GLN A 71 7.57 -1.35 9.10
CA GLN A 71 8.86 -1.82 9.63
C GLN A 71 9.78 -2.37 8.52
N GLY A 72 10.00 -1.61 7.44
CA GLY A 72 10.84 -2.08 6.32
C GLY A 72 10.24 -3.29 5.58
N LYS A 73 8.90 -3.42 5.59
CA LYS A 73 8.13 -4.56 5.07
C LYS A 73 8.22 -5.85 5.88
N ALA A 74 8.75 -5.81 7.10
CA ALA A 74 8.78 -6.97 8.00
C ALA A 74 7.41 -7.31 8.57
N ALA A 75 6.55 -6.31 8.76
CA ALA A 75 5.18 -6.48 9.23
C ALA A 75 4.18 -6.20 8.11
N LEU A 76 3.09 -6.98 8.08
CA LEU A 76 2.01 -6.86 7.11
C LEU A 76 0.66 -6.97 7.82
N HIS A 77 -0.24 -6.04 7.49
CA HIS A 77 -1.60 -6.00 8.01
C HIS A 77 -2.61 -5.83 6.86
N LEU A 78 -3.77 -6.46 6.97
CA LEU A 78 -4.88 -6.18 6.05
C LEU A 78 -5.45 -4.79 6.34
N THR A 79 -5.89 -4.11 5.29
CA THR A 79 -6.53 -2.79 5.41
C THR A 79 -7.84 -2.76 4.66
N GLU A 80 -8.58 -1.65 4.82
CA GLU A 80 -9.58 -1.26 3.85
C GLU A 80 -8.89 -0.72 2.57
N PRO A 81 -9.62 -0.64 1.43
CA PRO A 81 -9.10 0.02 0.24
C PRO A 81 -8.62 1.45 0.53
N MET A 82 -7.39 1.73 0.11
CA MET A 82 -6.78 3.05 0.20
C MET A 82 -6.89 3.77 -1.15
N ASP A 83 -7.48 4.96 -1.15
CA ASP A 83 -7.39 5.89 -2.27
C ASP A 83 -6.32 6.95 -2.00
N VAL A 84 -5.99 7.74 -3.03
CA VAL A 84 -4.95 8.75 -2.91
C VAL A 84 -5.31 9.83 -1.88
N GLU A 85 -6.59 10.21 -1.76
CA GLU A 85 -7.03 11.24 -0.80
C GLU A 85 -6.83 10.79 0.64
N ARG A 86 -7.25 9.56 0.97
CA ARG A 86 -7.02 8.94 2.28
C ARG A 86 -5.54 8.77 2.57
N PHE A 87 -4.72 8.44 1.57
CA PHE A 87 -3.28 8.33 1.74
C PHE A 87 -2.63 9.68 2.07
N LEU A 88 -3.05 10.76 1.40
CA LEU A 88 -2.57 12.12 1.69
C LEU A 88 -2.99 12.57 3.09
N ALA A 89 -4.26 12.33 3.49
CA ALA A 89 -4.71 12.60 4.85
C ALA A 89 -3.89 11.82 5.89
N TRP A 90 -3.61 10.54 5.62
CA TRP A 90 -2.76 9.72 6.48
C TRP A 90 -1.36 10.33 6.64
N ILE A 91 -0.75 10.85 5.57
CA ILE A 91 0.56 11.53 5.62
C ILE A 91 0.50 12.74 6.55
N GLU A 92 -0.50 13.61 6.40
CA GLU A 92 -0.63 14.82 7.20
C GLU A 92 -0.85 14.53 8.69
N GLU A 93 -1.53 13.43 9.01
CA GLU A 93 -1.81 13.01 10.38
C GLU A 93 -0.64 12.29 11.07
N ASN A 94 0.18 11.56 10.31
CA ASN A 94 1.14 10.60 10.87
C ASN A 94 2.62 10.97 10.65
N LEU A 95 2.93 11.87 9.72
CA LEU A 95 4.32 12.28 9.48
C LEU A 95 4.59 13.66 10.08
N PRO A 96 5.76 13.84 10.74
CA PRO A 96 6.19 15.16 11.15
C PRO A 96 6.46 16.04 9.91
N ARG A 97 6.16 17.33 10.04
CA ARG A 97 6.46 18.35 9.02
C ARG A 97 7.96 18.64 8.96
#